data_AF-A0A9E5J4U4-F1
#
_entry.id   AF-A0A9E5J4U4-F1
#
_cell.length_a   1.000
_cell.length_b   1.000
_cell.length_c   1.000
_cell.angle_alpha   90.00
_cell.angle_beta   90.00
_cell.angle_gamma   90.00
#
_symmetry.space_group_name_H-M   'P 1'
#
loop_
_entity.id
_entity.type
_entity.pdbx_description
1 polymer ?
#
loop_
_entity_poly.entity_id
_entity_poly.type
_entity_poly.pdbx_seq_one_letter_code
_entity_poly.pdbx_strand_id
1 'polypeptide(L)' 'MTHQNLLVELFVEELPPKALKKLGESFAAVLFDQLRDAGLTSASSVVTSFASPR' A
#
# COMPACT_ATOMS: atom_id res chain seq x y z
N MET A 1 -19.91 7.90 10.48
CA MET A 1 -18.51 8.35 10.60
C MET A 1 -17.79 8.06 9.30
N THR A 2 -17.28 9.09 8.63
CA THR A 2 -16.42 8.92 7.44
C THR A 2 -15.00 8.61 7.92
N HIS A 3 -14.45 7.47 7.51
CA HIS A 3 -13.05 7.14 7.79
C HIS A 3 -12.17 7.81 6.73
N GLN A 4 -11.20 8.60 7.15
CA GLN A 4 -10.23 9.27 6.26
C GLN A 4 -9.17 8.25 5.85
N ASN A 5 -9.47 7.44 4.84
CA ASN A 5 -8.54 6.43 4.32
C ASN A 5 -7.69 7.01 3.20
N LEU A 6 -6.41 6.65 3.17
CA LEU A 6 -5.52 6.90 2.04
C LEU A 6 -5.56 5.66 1.12
N LEU A 7 -6.10 5.82 -0.09
CA LEU A 7 -6.03 4.82 -1.15
C LEU A 7 -4.98 5.24 -2.17
N VAL A 8 -4.06 4.34 -2.49
CA VAL A 8 -3.02 4.54 -3.50
C VAL A 8 -3.14 3.42 -4.54
N GLU A 9 -3.34 3.81 -5.80
CA GLU A 9 -3.40 2.88 -6.93
C GLU A 9 -2.13 2.99 -7.77
N LEU A 10 -1.39 1.88 -7.87
CA LEU A 10 -0.19 1.79 -8.70
C LEU A 10 -0.52 1.03 -9.99
N PHE A 11 -0.41 1.72 -11.12
CA PHE A 11 -0.52 1.10 -12.43
C PHE A 11 0.83 0.57 -12.88
N VAL A 12 0.84 -0.69 -13.33
CA VAL A 12 2.01 -1.34 -13.91
C VAL A 12 1.61 -1.97 -15.25
N GLU A 13 2.57 -2.07 -16.17
CA GLU A 13 2.44 -2.92 -17.36
C GLU A 13 2.38 -4.41 -16.95
N GLU A 14 2.19 -5.34 -17.89
CA GLU A 14 1.97 -6.77 -17.58
C GLU A 14 3.14 -7.40 -16.80
N LEU A 15 3.05 -7.33 -15.47
CA LEU A 15 3.95 -7.98 -14.54
C LEU A 15 3.45 -9.40 -14.27
N PRO A 16 4.36 -10.40 -14.18
CA PRO A 16 4.00 -11.71 -13.67
C PRO A 16 3.32 -11.60 -12.30
N PRO A 17 2.29 -12.41 -11.99
CA PRO A 17 1.53 -12.29 -10.75
C PRO A 17 2.38 -12.28 -9.47
N LYS A 18 3.47 -13.06 -9.44
CA LYS A 18 4.43 -13.10 -8.33
C LYS A 18 5.20 -11.78 -8.17
N ALA A 19 5.58 -11.15 -9.27
CA ALA A 19 6.29 -9.88 -9.26
C ALA A 19 5.35 -8.73 -8.84
N LEU A 20 4.11 -8.72 -9.36
CA LEU A 20 3.07 -7.76 -8.96
C LEU A 20 2.80 -7.81 -7.45
N LYS A 21 2.59 -9.02 -6.91
CA LYS A 21 2.34 -9.21 -5.48
C LYS A 21 3.50 -8.67 -4.63
N LYS A 22 4.73 -9.05 -4.97
CA LYS A 22 5.92 -8.62 -4.22
C LYS A 22 6.12 -7.11 -4.28
N LEU A 23 5.87 -6.49 -5.45
CA LEU A 23 5.92 -5.04 -5.62
C LEU A 23 4.88 -4.35 -4.73
N GLY A 24 3.62 -4.79 -4.76
CA GLY A 24 2.54 -4.22 -3.95
C GLY A 24 2.80 -4.34 -2.45
N GLU A 25 3.26 -5.50 -1.98
CA GLU A 25 3.64 -5.72 -0.57
C GLU A 25 4.79 -4.81 -0.13
N SER A 26 5.87 -4.75 -0.93
CA SER A 26 7.05 -3.95 -0.59
C SER A 26 6.74 -2.45 -0.61
N PHE A 27 5.98 -2.00 -1.61
CA PHE A 27 5.56 -0.60 -1.71
C PHE A 27 4.67 -0.19 -0.54
N ALA A 28 3.65 -1.00 -0.22
CA ALA A 28 2.73 -0.70 0.87
C ALA A 28 3.44 -0.64 2.24
N ALA A 29 4.38 -1.56 2.50
CA ALA A 29 5.16 -1.57 3.72
C ALA A 29 6.05 -0.32 3.85
N VAL A 30 6.84 -0.01 2.81
CA VAL A 30 7.72 1.16 2.82
C VAL A 30 6.92 2.46 2.95
N LEU A 31 5.81 2.59 2.21
CA LEU A 31 4.96 3.78 2.31
C LEU A 31 4.41 3.94 3.74
N PHE A 32 3.93 2.87 4.36
CA PHE A 32 3.41 2.91 5.72
C PHE A 32 4.48 3.32 6.74
N ASP A 33 5.68 2.76 6.63
CA ASP A 33 6.81 3.13 7.49
C ASP A 33 7.18 4.61 7.34
N GLN A 34 7.25 5.12 6.11
CA GLN A 34 7.53 6.55 5.86
C GLN A 34 6.43 7.48 6.39
N LEU A 35 5.15 7.09 6.27
CA LEU A 35 4.04 7.85 6.85
C LEU A 35 4.08 7.85 8.38
N ARG A 36 4.48 6.72 8.98
CA ARG A 36 4.67 6.62 10.43
C ARG A 36 5.78 7.55 10.90
N ASP A 37 6.92 7.53 10.22
CA ASP A 37 8.08 8.37 10.56
C ASP A 37 7.77 9.87 10.37
N ALA A 38 6.88 10.21 9.43
CA ALA A 38 6.36 11.56 9.24
C ALA A 38 5.28 11.97 10.26
N GLY A 39 4.87 11.08 11.18
CA GLY A 39 3.82 11.35 12.16
C GLY A 39 2.40 11.39 11.59
N LEU A 40 2.19 10.81 10.41
CA LEU A 40 0.92 10.81 9.68
C LEU A 40 0.06 9.55 9.93
N THR A 41 0.50 8.66 10.81
CA THR A 41 -0.24 7.46 11.23
C THR A 41 -0.57 7.52 12.71
N SER A 42 -1.68 6.89 13.11
CA SER A 42 -1.96 6.58 14.52
C SER A 42 -1.51 5.16 14.86
N ALA A 43 -1.48 4.83 16.16
CA ALA A 43 -1.21 3.47 16.63
C ALA A 43 -2.24 2.42 16.12
N SER A 44 -3.41 2.88 15.67
CA SER A 44 -4.48 2.03 15.10
C SER A 44 -4.51 2.06 13.57
N SER A 45 -3.57 2.73 12.90
CA SER A 45 -3.48 2.73 11.45
C SER A 45 -3.10 1.34 10.95
N VAL A 46 -3.83 0.84 9.96
CA VAL A 46 -3.64 -0.48 9.36
C VAL A 46 -3.33 -0.32 7.88
N VAL A 47 -2.31 -1.05 7.40
CA VAL A 47 -2.00 -1.17 5.98
C VAL A 47 -2.66 -2.42 5.41
N THR A 48 -3.33 -2.28 4.26
CA THR A 48 -3.91 -3.40 3.52
C THR A 48 -3.45 -3.32 2.08
N SER A 49 -2.60 -4.25 1.66
CA SER A 49 -2.11 -4.33 0.27
C SER A 49 -3.07 -5.12 -0.61
N PHE A 50 -3.38 -4.58 -1.79
CA PHE A 50 -4.12 -5.28 -2.85
C PHE A 50 -3.23 -5.45 -4.08
N ALA A 51 -3.33 -6.60 -4.73
CA ALA A 51 -2.64 -6.89 -5.97
C ALA A 51 -3.59 -7.65 -6.89
N SER A 52 -4.22 -6.93 -7.82
CA SER A 52 -5.12 -7.50 -8.82
C SER A 52 -4.38 -7.58 -10.17
N PRO A 53 -4.16 -8.78 -10.72
CA PRO A 53 -3.67 -8.93 -12.09
C PRO A 53 -4.62 -8.20 -13.07
N ARG A 54 -4.05 -7.59 -14.11
CA ARG A 54 -4.84 -7.12 -15.24
C ARG A 54 -5.14 -8.25 -16.20
#